data_AF-A0A1D2ILN6-F1
#
_entry.id   AF-A0A1D2ILN6-F1
#
_cell.length_a   1.000
_cell.length_b   1.000
_cell.length_c   1.000
_cell.angle_alpha   90.00
_cell.angle_beta   90.00
_cell.angle_gamma   90.00
#
_symmetry.space_group_name_H-M   'P 1'
#
loop_
_entity.id
_entity.type
_entity.pdbx_description
1 polymer ?
#
loop_
_entity_poly.entity_id
_entity_poly.type
_entity_poly.pdbx_seq_one_letter_code
_entity_poly.pdbx_strand_id
1 'polypeptide(L)'
;MSAGPAGLTVGSILRAAGVECLALEAGSREFIERRPRAGVTEEGAVRGLERRGLARDLLERAELHSACEFRFHGERYRSPYRKLTGSHHWIRPQPLLVTDLVRAYADVRGGQIRFGVREVRLHDMDGDRPSVPYTCPETGGRQVVECSFVAGCDGARGATRARCRRSGRVWRGTTTASAGRRCSPRRRRPVTAWSSAATRTGSPARCRAAPG
;
A
#
# COMPACT_ATOMS: atom_id res chain seq x y z
N MET A 1 -2.95 -7.13 0.34
CA MET A 1 -4.06 -7.01 1.32
C MET A 1 -4.43 -5.55 1.48
N SER A 2 -5.71 -5.20 1.29
CA SER A 2 -6.32 -3.85 1.29
C SER A 2 -5.95 -2.95 0.10
N ALA A 3 -6.93 -2.13 -0.32
CA ALA A 3 -6.81 -1.08 -1.33
C ALA A 3 -6.64 0.32 -0.70
N GLY A 4 -5.89 0.42 0.40
CA GLY A 4 -5.43 1.71 0.93
C GLY A 4 -4.21 2.25 0.18
N PRO A 5 -3.70 3.46 0.53
CA PRO A 5 -2.60 4.09 -0.20
C PRO A 5 -1.35 3.22 -0.32
N ALA A 6 -0.95 2.53 0.76
CA ALA A 6 0.19 1.63 0.73
C ALA A 6 -0.01 0.44 -0.24
N GLY A 7 -1.17 -0.22 -0.15
CA GLY A 7 -1.51 -1.37 -0.99
C GLY A 7 -1.59 -1.00 -2.47
N LEU A 8 -2.25 0.11 -2.79
CA LEU A 8 -2.38 0.61 -4.16
C LEU A 8 -1.05 1.11 -4.74
N THR A 9 -0.18 1.70 -3.90
CA THR A 9 1.17 2.10 -4.32
C THR A 9 2.02 0.87 -4.66
N VAL A 10 2.03 -0.15 -3.79
CA VAL A 10 2.77 -1.40 -4.04
C VAL A 10 2.21 -2.12 -5.27
N GLY A 11 0.89 -2.28 -5.35
CA GLY A 11 0.24 -2.89 -6.50
C GLY A 11 0.56 -2.17 -7.80
N SER A 12 0.55 -0.83 -7.80
CA SER A 12 0.95 -0.01 -8.94
C SER A 12 2.38 -0.24 -9.39
N ILE A 13 3.33 -0.33 -8.44
CA ILE A 13 4.75 -0.60 -8.75
C ILE A 13 4.90 -1.98 -9.36
N LEU A 14 4.28 -3.00 -8.76
CA LEU A 14 4.38 -4.38 -9.22
C LEU A 14 3.74 -4.55 -10.59
N ARG A 15 2.57 -3.94 -10.82
CA ARG A 15 1.89 -3.95 -12.12
C ARG A 15 2.74 -3.31 -13.22
N ALA A 16 3.38 -2.19 -12.94
CA ALA A 16 4.30 -1.53 -13.87
C ALA A 16 5.53 -2.41 -14.19
N ALA A 17 5.92 -3.31 -13.28
CA ALA A 17 6.98 -4.29 -13.49
C ALA A 17 6.49 -5.60 -14.14
N GLY A 18 5.23 -5.67 -14.59
CA GLY A 18 4.65 -6.88 -15.20
C GLY A 18 4.29 -7.99 -14.22
N VAL A 19 4.29 -7.71 -12.90
CA VAL A 19 3.89 -8.68 -11.87
C VAL A 19 2.39 -8.57 -11.64
N GLU A 20 1.69 -9.69 -11.79
CA GLU A 20 0.26 -9.75 -11.52
C GLU A 20 -0.04 -9.60 -10.03
N CYS A 21 -1.05 -8.79 -9.72
CA CYS A 21 -1.43 -8.45 -8.35
C CYS A 21 -2.95 -8.44 -8.20
N LEU A 22 -3.42 -8.96 -7.08
CA LEU A 22 -4.81 -8.89 -6.66
C LEU A 22 -4.89 -8.19 -5.29
N ALA A 23 -5.59 -7.06 -5.25
CA ALA A 23 -5.91 -6.38 -4.01
C ALA A 23 -7.26 -6.88 -3.48
N LEU A 24 -7.29 -7.27 -2.21
CA LEU A 24 -8.51 -7.66 -1.49
C LEU A 24 -8.87 -6.57 -0.49
N GLU A 25 -10.01 -5.91 -0.67
CA GLU A 25 -10.49 -4.80 0.16
C GLU A 25 -11.86 -5.13 0.77
N ALA A 26 -11.98 -4.91 2.08
CA ALA A 26 -13.21 -5.22 2.82
C ALA A 26 -14.28 -4.14 2.63
N GLY A 27 -13.88 -2.88 2.42
CA GLY A 27 -14.79 -1.80 2.04
C GLY A 27 -15.25 -1.90 0.59
N SER A 28 -16.37 -1.25 0.27
CA SER A 28 -16.71 -0.96 -1.13
C SER A 28 -15.78 0.12 -1.69
N ARG A 29 -15.75 0.28 -3.02
CA ARG A 29 -15.00 1.36 -3.66
C ARG A 29 -15.48 2.72 -3.16
N GLU A 30 -16.79 2.93 -3.17
CA GLU A 30 -17.44 4.18 -2.71
C GLU A 30 -17.10 4.45 -1.24
N PHE A 31 -17.07 3.41 -0.42
CA PHE A 31 -16.75 3.55 0.99
C PHE A 31 -15.31 4.02 1.19
N ILE A 32 -14.32 3.39 0.54
CA ILE A 32 -12.91 3.77 0.74
C ILE A 32 -12.57 5.15 0.15
N GLU A 33 -13.24 5.54 -0.93
CA GLU A 33 -13.06 6.84 -1.59
C GLU A 33 -13.75 8.00 -0.84
N ARG A 34 -14.67 7.70 0.08
CA ARG A 34 -15.38 8.72 0.88
C ARG A 34 -14.99 8.74 2.36
N ARG A 35 -14.42 7.66 2.90
CA ARG A 35 -14.18 7.50 4.35
C ARG A 35 -13.16 8.52 4.87
N PRO A 36 -13.55 9.51 5.69
CA PRO A 36 -12.63 10.52 6.19
C PRO A 36 -11.46 9.92 6.98
N ARG A 37 -10.25 10.42 6.68
CA ARG A 37 -8.98 10.02 7.29
C ARG A 37 -8.04 11.23 7.34
N ALA A 38 -6.76 11.01 7.69
CA ALA A 38 -5.73 12.04 7.75
C ALA A 38 -5.71 12.90 6.47
N GLY A 39 -5.48 14.20 6.64
CA GLY A 39 -5.39 15.17 5.54
C GLY A 39 -3.97 15.64 5.24
N VAL A 40 -2.95 15.10 5.93
CA VAL A 40 -1.55 15.54 5.82
C VAL A 40 -0.74 14.44 5.14
N THR A 41 0.03 14.80 4.11
CA THR A 41 0.98 13.90 3.46
C THR A 41 2.39 14.48 3.52
N GLU A 42 3.33 13.70 4.03
CA GLU A 42 4.74 14.08 4.13
C GLU A 42 5.41 14.17 2.76
N GLU A 43 6.39 15.08 2.65
CA GLU A 43 7.12 15.28 1.40
C GLU A 43 7.79 14.02 0.87
N GLY A 44 8.42 13.22 1.72
CA GLY A 44 9.04 11.97 1.30
C GLY A 44 8.06 11.02 0.61
N ALA A 45 6.81 10.95 1.09
CA ALA A 45 5.77 10.12 0.50
C ALA A 45 5.31 10.68 -0.85
N VAL A 46 5.04 11.99 -0.94
CA VAL A 46 4.63 12.64 -2.21
C VAL A 46 5.71 12.47 -3.28
N ARG A 47 6.98 12.72 -2.94
CA ARG A 47 8.11 12.51 -3.86
C ARG A 47 8.23 11.05 -4.30
N GLY A 48 7.93 10.12 -3.39
CA GLY A 48 7.88 8.69 -3.69
C GLY A 48 6.81 8.35 -4.73
N LEU A 49 5.62 8.94 -4.62
CA LEU A 49 4.53 8.79 -5.57
C LEU A 49 4.84 9.49 -6.91
N GLU A 50 5.43 10.68 -6.86
CA GLU A 50 5.81 11.49 -8.02
C GLU A 50 6.77 10.72 -8.94
N ARG A 51 7.84 10.14 -8.38
CA ARG A 51 8.79 9.29 -9.12
C ARG A 51 8.17 8.07 -9.82
N ARG A 52 6.91 7.75 -9.50
CA ARG A 52 6.16 6.60 -10.03
C ARG A 52 4.95 7.03 -10.88
N GLY A 53 4.84 8.34 -11.16
CA GLY A 53 3.71 8.91 -11.90
C GLY A 53 2.37 8.78 -11.16
N LEU A 54 2.39 8.73 -9.83
CA LEU A 54 1.21 8.54 -8.97
C LEU A 54 0.77 9.80 -8.21
N ALA A 55 1.48 10.92 -8.38
CA ALA A 55 1.25 12.14 -7.59
C ALA A 55 0.63 13.30 -8.38
N ARG A 56 0.27 13.13 -9.65
CA ARG A 56 -0.17 14.23 -10.52
C ARG A 56 -1.31 15.05 -9.90
N ASP A 57 -2.44 14.40 -9.61
CA ASP A 57 -3.62 15.07 -9.04
C ASP A 57 -3.36 15.59 -7.63
N LEU A 58 -2.51 14.91 -6.86
CA LEU A 58 -2.08 15.36 -5.53
C LEU A 58 -1.29 16.68 -5.63
N LEU A 59 -0.31 16.77 -6.52
CA LEU A 59 0.52 17.96 -6.71
C LEU A 59 -0.27 19.15 -7.27
N GLU A 60 -1.26 18.88 -8.12
CA GLU A 60 -2.10 19.91 -8.73
C GLU A 60 -3.13 20.49 -7.75
N ARG A 61 -3.67 19.67 -6.83
CA ARG A 61 -4.87 20.02 -6.05
C ARG A 61 -4.65 20.13 -4.54
N ALA A 62 -3.50 19.71 -4.02
CA ALA A 62 -3.22 19.80 -2.60
C ALA A 62 -2.61 21.15 -2.22
N GLU A 63 -2.93 21.62 -1.01
CA GLU A 63 -2.34 22.83 -0.46
C GLU A 63 -0.96 22.54 0.13
N LEU A 64 -0.01 23.44 -0.11
CA LEU A 64 1.32 23.33 0.45
C LEU A 64 1.36 24.00 1.83
N HIS A 65 1.61 23.22 2.87
CA HIS A 65 1.83 23.71 4.22
C HIS A 65 3.32 23.75 4.58
N SER A 66 3.74 24.87 5.16
CA SER A 66 5.13 25.13 5.55
C SER A 66 5.28 25.67 6.97
N ALA A 67 4.15 25.82 7.67
CA ALA A 67 4.08 26.28 9.05
C ALA A 67 2.96 25.56 9.80
N CYS A 68 3.04 25.51 11.11
CA CYS A 68 1.94 25.13 12.01
C CYS A 68 1.72 26.22 13.05
N GLU A 69 0.52 26.30 13.60
CA GLU A 69 0.16 27.22 14.68
C GLU A 69 -0.21 26.42 15.92
N PHE A 70 0.37 26.78 17.06
CA PHE A 70 0.00 26.30 18.37
C PHE A 70 -0.74 27.40 19.12
N ARG A 71 -1.86 27.06 19.75
CA ARG A 71 -2.63 27.99 20.59
C ARG A 71 -2.56 27.55 22.02
N PHE A 72 -2.06 28.42 22.89
CA PHE A 72 -1.87 28.12 24.30
C PHE A 72 -2.06 29.39 25.12
N HIS A 73 -2.84 29.31 26.22
CA HIS A 73 -3.22 30.46 27.06
C HIS A 73 -3.74 31.69 26.29
N GLY A 74 -4.50 31.47 25.21
CA GLY A 74 -5.05 32.55 24.39
C GLY A 74 -4.04 33.19 23.41
N GLU A 75 -2.78 32.79 23.46
CA GLU A 75 -1.74 33.25 22.54
C GLU A 75 -1.59 32.31 21.33
N ARG A 76 -1.12 32.89 20.21
CA ARG A 76 -0.85 32.18 18.95
C ARG A 76 0.66 32.11 18.72
N TYR A 77 1.19 30.90 18.65
CA TYR A 77 2.59 30.63 18.34
C TYR A 77 2.68 29.96 16.97
N ARG A 78 3.05 30.74 15.95
CA ARG A 78 3.25 30.22 14.60
C ARG A 78 4.70 29.75 14.42
N SER A 79 4.89 28.46 14.12
CA SER A 79 6.19 27.85 13.84
C SER A 79 6.37 27.63 12.33
N PRO A 80 7.21 28.43 11.63
CA PRO A 80 7.48 28.25 10.20
C PRO A 80 8.52 27.14 9.99
N TYR A 81 8.13 25.88 10.22
CA TYR A 81 9.04 24.74 10.23
C TYR A 81 9.84 24.55 8.93
N ARG A 82 9.33 24.99 7.76
CA ARG A 82 10.11 24.91 6.51
C ARG A 82 11.43 25.67 6.59
N LYS A 83 11.49 26.77 7.35
CA LYS A 83 12.75 27.51 7.57
C LYS A 83 13.76 26.72 8.40
N LEU A 84 13.28 25.80 9.24
CA LEU A 84 14.09 24.99 10.14
C LEU A 84 14.49 23.65 9.50
N THR A 85 13.62 23.04 8.70
CA THR A 85 13.80 21.69 8.17
C THR A 85 14.10 21.65 6.67
N GLY A 86 13.80 22.72 5.94
CA GLY A 86 13.79 22.72 4.47
C GLY A 86 12.61 21.98 3.83
N SER A 87 11.83 21.24 4.61
CA SER A 87 10.73 20.39 4.14
C SER A 87 9.35 21.01 4.32
N HIS A 88 8.37 20.50 3.57
CA HIS A 88 6.97 20.91 3.63
C HIS A 88 6.02 19.70 3.64
N HIS A 89 4.73 19.96 3.81
CA HIS A 89 3.69 18.94 3.73
C HIS A 89 2.65 19.34 2.70
N TRP A 90 1.95 18.34 2.17
CA TRP A 90 0.76 18.56 1.35
C TRP A 90 -0.48 18.28 2.18
N ILE A 91 -1.44 19.20 2.12
CA ILE A 91 -2.75 19.08 2.75
C ILE A 91 -3.78 18.74 1.68
N ARG A 92 -4.33 17.54 1.78
CA ARG A 92 -5.47 17.07 0.99
C ARG A 92 -6.12 15.90 1.71
N PRO A 93 -7.46 15.80 1.74
CA PRO A 93 -8.13 14.64 2.31
C PRO A 93 -7.62 13.33 1.70
N GLN A 94 -7.16 12.39 2.55
CA GLN A 94 -6.66 11.09 2.10
C GLN A 94 -7.65 10.31 1.20
N PRO A 95 -8.99 10.39 1.35
CA PRO A 95 -9.89 9.67 0.46
C PRO A 95 -9.72 10.07 -1.00
N LEU A 96 -9.40 11.36 -1.26
CA LEU A 96 -9.12 11.83 -2.62
C LEU A 96 -7.81 11.24 -3.17
N LEU A 97 -6.77 11.09 -2.32
CA LEU A 97 -5.55 10.36 -2.71
C LEU A 97 -5.85 8.89 -3.00
N VAL A 98 -6.73 8.26 -2.21
CA VAL A 98 -7.16 6.89 -2.46
C VAL A 98 -7.89 6.79 -3.79
N THR A 99 -8.83 7.69 -4.10
CA THR A 99 -9.51 7.77 -5.39
C THR A 99 -8.52 7.83 -6.56
N ASP A 100 -7.53 8.73 -6.48
CA ASP A 100 -6.53 8.88 -7.54
C ASP A 100 -5.70 7.59 -7.72
N LEU A 101 -5.33 6.94 -6.62
CA LEU A 101 -4.56 5.69 -6.63
C LEU A 101 -5.39 4.49 -7.12
N VAL A 102 -6.67 4.41 -6.78
CA VAL A 102 -7.60 3.39 -7.29
C VAL A 102 -7.72 3.55 -8.80
N ARG A 103 -7.97 4.77 -9.28
CA ARG A 103 -8.04 5.08 -10.71
C ARG A 103 -6.75 4.70 -11.43
N ALA A 104 -5.59 5.10 -10.90
CA ALA A 104 -4.31 4.79 -11.50
C ALA A 104 -4.03 3.28 -11.57
N TYR A 105 -4.37 2.53 -10.52
CA TYR A 105 -4.12 1.10 -10.45
C TYR A 105 -5.14 0.28 -11.27
N ALA A 106 -6.43 0.44 -11.00
CA ALA A 106 -7.48 -0.38 -11.57
C ALA A 106 -7.88 0.09 -12.97
N ASP A 107 -8.25 1.36 -13.10
CA ASP A 107 -8.89 1.87 -14.32
C ASP A 107 -7.88 2.13 -15.44
N VAL A 108 -6.67 2.59 -15.10
CA VAL A 108 -5.63 2.93 -16.10
C VAL A 108 -4.66 1.77 -16.37
N ARG A 109 -4.23 1.05 -15.32
CA ARG A 109 -3.21 -0.01 -15.44
C ARG A 109 -3.80 -1.42 -15.47
N GLY A 110 -5.12 -1.56 -15.40
CA GLY A 110 -5.82 -2.85 -15.40
C GLY A 110 -5.46 -3.74 -14.20
N GLY A 111 -5.12 -3.13 -13.06
CA GLY A 111 -4.88 -3.84 -11.82
C GLY A 111 -6.18 -4.41 -11.24
N GLN A 112 -6.10 -5.58 -10.60
CA GLN A 112 -7.29 -6.23 -10.06
C GLN A 112 -7.52 -5.84 -8.59
N ILE A 113 -8.75 -5.41 -8.28
CA ILE A 113 -9.23 -5.20 -6.91
C ILE A 113 -10.55 -5.95 -6.72
N ARG A 114 -10.68 -6.67 -5.61
CA ARG A 114 -11.96 -7.20 -5.12
C ARG A 114 -12.38 -6.39 -3.91
N PHE A 115 -13.45 -5.64 -4.05
CA PHE A 115 -14.05 -4.82 -3.00
C PHE A 115 -15.10 -5.62 -2.24
N GLY A 116 -15.41 -5.23 -1.01
CA GLY A 116 -16.48 -5.85 -0.21
C GLY A 116 -16.16 -7.25 0.31
N VAL A 117 -14.92 -7.73 0.19
CA VAL A 117 -14.59 -9.11 0.59
C VAL A 117 -14.69 -9.27 2.10
N ARG A 118 -15.17 -10.44 2.54
CA ARG A 118 -15.35 -10.74 3.97
C ARG A 118 -14.47 -11.92 4.38
N GLU A 119 -14.31 -12.06 5.69
CA GLU A 119 -13.67 -13.22 6.31
C GLU A 119 -12.30 -13.60 5.74
N VAL A 120 -11.52 -12.62 5.30
CA VAL A 120 -10.20 -12.89 4.73
C VAL A 120 -9.31 -13.57 5.78
N ARG A 121 -8.70 -14.70 5.41
CA ARG A 121 -7.72 -15.42 6.24
C ARG A 121 -6.42 -15.59 5.46
N LEU A 122 -5.34 -15.82 6.19
CA LEU A 122 -4.03 -16.15 5.62
C LEU A 122 -3.68 -17.58 5.99
N HIS A 123 -3.39 -18.40 4.99
CA HIS A 123 -3.04 -19.81 5.12
C HIS A 123 -1.66 -20.08 4.51
N ASP A 124 -0.94 -21.01 5.14
CA ASP A 124 0.39 -21.48 4.74
C ASP A 124 1.41 -20.37 4.40
N MET A 125 1.47 -19.33 5.24
CA MET A 125 2.35 -18.17 5.02
C MET A 125 3.85 -18.49 5.10
N ASP A 126 4.22 -19.63 5.68
CA ASP A 126 5.62 -20.07 5.84
C ASP A 126 6.03 -21.16 4.83
N GLY A 127 5.05 -21.78 4.16
CA GLY A 127 5.23 -22.81 3.15
C GLY A 127 5.43 -22.25 1.73
N ASP A 128 5.41 -23.15 0.75
CA ASP A 128 5.74 -22.84 -0.64
C ASP A 128 4.53 -22.33 -1.45
N ARG A 129 3.31 -22.45 -0.91
CA ARG A 129 2.06 -22.09 -1.59
C ARG A 129 1.11 -21.33 -0.65
N PRO A 130 1.44 -20.08 -0.29
CA PRO A 130 0.55 -19.28 0.53
C PRO A 130 -0.78 -19.03 -0.17
N SER A 131 -1.85 -19.05 0.62
CA SER A 131 -3.21 -18.86 0.12
C SER A 131 -4.02 -17.92 0.99
N VAL A 132 -4.94 -17.21 0.33
CA VAL A 132 -5.78 -16.18 0.95
C VAL A 132 -7.24 -16.49 0.64
N PRO A 133 -7.89 -17.34 1.45
CA PRO A 133 -9.31 -17.55 1.31
C PRO A 133 -10.11 -16.38 1.86
N TYR A 134 -11.21 -16.07 1.19
CA TYR A 134 -12.13 -15.00 1.52
C TYR A 134 -13.56 -15.37 1.11
N THR A 135 -14.53 -14.65 1.64
CA THR A 135 -15.94 -14.76 1.25
C THR A 135 -16.23 -13.72 0.17
N CYS A 136 -16.61 -14.22 -1.00
CA CYS A 136 -16.88 -13.42 -2.20
C CYS A 136 -18.16 -12.61 -2.01
N PRO A 137 -18.14 -11.28 -2.20
CA PRO A 137 -19.33 -10.46 -2.02
C PRO A 137 -20.39 -10.70 -3.11
N GLU A 138 -19.97 -11.05 -4.32
CA GLU A 138 -20.90 -11.29 -5.44
C GLU A 138 -21.62 -12.63 -5.30
N THR A 139 -20.94 -13.68 -4.82
CA THR A 139 -21.52 -15.03 -4.77
C THR A 139 -21.89 -15.48 -3.36
N GLY A 140 -21.43 -14.80 -2.31
CA GLY A 140 -21.54 -15.24 -0.91
C GLY A 140 -20.68 -16.46 -0.56
N GLY A 141 -20.08 -17.12 -1.55
CA GLY A 141 -19.30 -18.34 -1.38
C GLY A 141 -17.84 -18.09 -0.99
N ARG A 142 -17.22 -19.11 -0.39
CA ARG A 142 -15.77 -19.14 -0.13
C ARG A 142 -15.00 -19.25 -1.44
N GLN A 143 -14.05 -18.34 -1.63
CA GLN A 143 -13.05 -18.38 -2.69
C GLN A 143 -11.64 -18.39 -2.10
N VAL A 144 -10.69 -18.91 -2.87
CA VAL A 144 -9.28 -19.00 -2.49
C VAL A 144 -8.42 -18.38 -3.57
N VAL A 145 -7.53 -17.49 -3.15
CA VAL A 145 -6.44 -16.96 -3.98
C VAL A 145 -5.17 -17.69 -3.61
N GLU A 146 -4.60 -18.40 -4.58
CA GLU A 146 -3.25 -18.93 -4.48
C GLU A 146 -2.25 -17.88 -4.98
N CYS A 147 -1.14 -17.69 -4.26
CA CYS A 147 -0.16 -16.68 -4.60
C CYS A 147 1.26 -17.12 -4.23
N SER A 148 2.28 -16.44 -4.76
CA SER A 148 3.66 -16.62 -4.31
C SER A 148 4.00 -15.76 -3.09
N PHE A 149 3.33 -14.60 -2.95
CA PHE A 149 3.61 -13.62 -1.90
C PHE A 149 2.34 -12.89 -1.46
N VAL A 150 2.30 -12.51 -0.18
CA VAL A 150 1.24 -11.64 0.37
C VAL A 150 1.87 -10.36 0.90
N ALA A 151 1.45 -9.22 0.33
CA ALA A 151 1.78 -7.90 0.87
C ALA A 151 0.73 -7.48 1.91
N GLY A 152 1.16 -7.34 3.17
CA GLY A 152 0.32 -6.85 4.27
C GLY A 152 0.20 -5.33 4.28
N CYS A 153 -0.91 -4.80 3.76
CA CYS A 153 -1.17 -3.36 3.71
C CYS A 153 -2.53 -2.98 4.34
N ASP A 154 -3.07 -3.84 5.20
CA ASP A 154 -4.38 -3.78 5.85
C ASP A 154 -4.39 -3.02 7.19
N GLY A 155 -3.31 -2.31 7.51
CA GLY A 155 -3.22 -1.40 8.65
C GLY A 155 -3.14 -2.08 10.02
N ALA A 156 -3.27 -1.28 11.08
CA ALA A 156 -2.94 -1.69 12.45
C ALA A 156 -3.82 -2.83 13.02
N ARG A 157 -5.03 -3.01 12.48
CA ARG A 157 -5.99 -4.06 12.87
C ARG A 157 -6.19 -5.11 11.77
N GLY A 158 -5.34 -5.09 10.74
CA GLY A 158 -5.43 -6.00 9.61
C GLY A 158 -5.09 -7.45 9.96
N ALA A 159 -5.69 -8.39 9.24
CA ALA A 159 -5.46 -9.83 9.37
C ALA A 159 -3.98 -10.20 9.21
N THR A 160 -3.23 -9.45 8.38
CA THR A 160 -1.81 -9.72 8.11
C THR A 160 -0.94 -9.50 9.33
N ARG A 161 -1.26 -8.50 10.16
CA ARG A 161 -0.45 -8.16 11.35
C ARG A 161 -0.48 -9.28 12.39
N ALA A 162 -1.62 -9.94 12.58
CA ALA A 162 -1.75 -11.04 13.54
C ALA A 162 -0.89 -12.25 13.14
N ARG A 163 -0.68 -12.49 11.84
CA ARG A 163 0.09 -13.63 11.33
C ARG A 163 1.58 -13.36 11.20
N CYS A 164 1.98 -12.17 10.77
CA CYS A 164 3.40 -11.80 10.65
C CYS A 164 4.15 -11.70 11.99
N ARG A 165 3.51 -11.88 13.15
CA ARG A 165 4.22 -11.99 14.44
C ARG A 165 4.76 -13.39 14.73
N ARG A 166 4.29 -14.41 14.01
CA ARG A 166 4.56 -15.84 14.29
C ARG A 166 5.36 -16.55 13.19
N SER A 167 5.73 -15.85 12.11
CA SER A 167 6.30 -16.42 10.88
C SER A 167 7.77 -15.98 10.69
N GLY A 168 8.60 -16.91 10.17
CA GLY A 168 10.04 -16.71 9.96
C GLY A 168 10.42 -16.03 8.64
N ARG A 169 9.52 -16.02 7.64
CA ARG A 169 9.74 -15.37 6.33
C ARG A 169 9.04 -14.02 6.19
N VAL A 170 9.10 -13.19 7.23
CA VAL A 170 8.50 -11.86 7.20
C VAL A 170 9.55 -10.84 6.80
N TRP A 171 9.40 -10.23 5.62
CA TRP A 171 10.18 -9.05 5.27
C TRP A 171 9.48 -7.79 5.78
N ARG A 172 10.15 -7.02 6.65
CA ARG A 172 9.65 -5.74 7.15
C ARG A 172 10.41 -4.60 6.49
N GLY A 173 9.74 -3.86 5.62
CA GLY A 173 10.23 -2.57 5.15
C GLY A 173 9.74 -1.46 6.08
N THR A 174 10.66 -0.67 6.63
CA THR A 174 10.34 0.63 7.22
C THR A 174 10.71 1.72 6.21
N THR A 175 9.74 2.54 5.81
CA THR A 175 10.02 3.78 5.08
C THR A 175 10.41 4.84 6.10
N THR A 176 11.67 4.85 6.55
CA THR A 176 12.21 6.02 7.25
C THR A 176 12.63 7.04 6.20
N ALA A 177 11.86 8.13 6.08
CA ALA A 177 12.34 9.34 5.44
C ALA A 177 13.44 9.95 6.34
N SER A 178 14.68 9.48 6.18
CA SER A 178 15.83 10.15 6.77
C SER A 178 16.68 10.72 5.65
N ALA A 179 16.91 12.02 5.72
CA ALA A 179 17.82 12.74 4.84
C ALA A 179 19.19 12.04 4.84
N GLY A 180 19.66 11.66 3.65
CA GLY A 180 21.09 11.61 3.34
C GLY A 180 21.98 10.57 4.02
N ARG A 181 21.50 9.41 4.50
CA ARG A 181 22.40 8.32 4.92
C ARG A 181 22.05 7.00 4.24
N ARG A 182 23.02 6.45 3.49
CA ARG A 182 22.95 5.09 2.93
C ARG A 182 22.74 4.11 4.07
N CYS A 183 21.58 3.45 4.10
CA CYS A 183 21.36 2.29 4.93
C CYS A 183 22.23 1.15 4.40
N SER A 184 23.34 0.85 5.08
CA SER A 184 24.11 -0.36 4.81
C SER A 184 23.30 -1.59 5.28
N PRO A 185 23.09 -2.61 4.45
CA PRO A 185 22.49 -3.84 4.91
C PRO A 185 23.49 -4.56 5.83
N ARG A 186 23.15 -4.71 7.12
CA ARG A 186 23.88 -5.66 7.99
C ARG A 186 23.64 -7.07 7.42
N ARG A 187 24.72 -7.64 6.89
CA ARG A 187 24.81 -8.92 6.18
C ARG A 187 24.34 -10.11 7.05
N ARG A 188 23.45 -10.93 6.49
CA ARG A 188 23.66 -12.38 6.33
C ARG A 188 23.34 -12.72 4.86
N ARG A 189 24.27 -13.43 4.20
CA ARG A 189 24.49 -13.59 2.74
C ARG A 189 23.52 -14.61 2.06
N PRO A 190 23.54 -14.78 0.72
CA PRO A 190 24.05 -13.90 -0.34
C PRO A 190 22.94 -13.38 -1.26
N VAL A 191 23.25 -12.26 -1.92
CA VAL A 191 22.54 -11.73 -3.08
C VAL A 191 22.85 -12.66 -4.25
N THR A 192 21.84 -13.35 -4.79
CA THR A 192 21.87 -13.72 -6.20
C THR A 192 21.58 -12.44 -6.99
N ALA A 193 22.57 -12.03 -7.76
CA ALA A 193 22.43 -10.98 -8.75
C ALA A 193 21.20 -11.27 -9.61
N TRP A 194 20.33 -10.27 -9.77
CA TRP A 194 19.33 -10.28 -10.82
C TRP A 194 20.08 -10.09 -12.14
N SER A 195 20.56 -11.20 -12.69
CA SER A 195 21.01 -11.28 -14.08
C SER A 195 19.78 -11.45 -14.95
N SER A 196 19.68 -10.62 -15.98
CA SER A 196 18.67 -10.67 -17.02
C SER A 196 18.80 -11.96 -17.84
N ALA A 197 18.04 -13.00 -17.49
CA ALA A 197 17.68 -14.08 -18.41
C ALA A 197 16.57 -14.97 -17.80
N ALA A 198 15.73 -15.49 -18.70
CA ALA A 198 14.64 -16.45 -18.49
C ALA A 198 13.29 -15.88 -18.01
N THR A 199 12.53 -15.45 -19.01
CA THR A 199 11.07 -15.63 -19.14
C THR A 199 10.59 -16.88 -18.39
N ARG A 200 9.97 -16.69 -17.22
CA ARG A 200 8.92 -17.57 -16.72
C ARG A 200 7.68 -16.72 -16.57
N THR A 201 6.78 -16.89 -17.53
CA THR A 201 5.38 -16.48 -17.43
C THR A 201 4.81 -17.14 -16.18
N GLY A 202 4.73 -16.37 -15.08
CA GLY A 202 4.00 -16.79 -13.89
C GLY A 202 2.55 -17.01 -14.28
N SER A 203 2.02 -18.21 -14.04
CA SER A 203 0.58 -18.49 -14.19
C SER A 203 -0.20 -17.47 -13.36
N PRO A 204 -1.36 -17.02 -13.86
CA PRO A 204 -2.09 -15.95 -13.20
C PRO A 204 -2.48 -16.28 -11.76
N ALA A 205 -2.71 -15.27 -10.94
CA ALA A 205 -3.37 -15.45 -9.64
C ALA A 205 -4.75 -16.09 -9.89
N ARG A 206 -4.83 -17.41 -9.72
CA ARG A 206 -6.06 -18.17 -9.98
C ARG A 206 -6.94 -18.07 -8.74
N CYS A 207 -8.12 -17.48 -8.91
CA CYS A 207 -9.18 -17.58 -7.94
C CYS A 207 -9.96 -18.87 -8.21
N ARG A 208 -10.14 -19.70 -7.18
CA ARG A 208 -10.96 -20.91 -7.27
C ARG A 208 -12.01 -20.89 -6.16
N ALA A 209 -13.18 -21.45 -6.44
CA ALA A 209 -14.12 -21.78 -5.37
C ALA A 209 -13.48 -22.81 -4.44
N ALA A 210 -13.68 -22.67 -3.13
CA ALA A 210 -13.24 -23.68 -2.18
C ALA A 210 -14.08 -24.96 -2.37
N PRO A 211 -13.49 -26.17 -2.24
CA PRO A 211 -14.29 -27.39 -2.10
C PRO A 211 -15.17 -27.30 -0.84
N GLY A 212 -16.43 -27.72 -0.97
CA GLY A 212 -17.46 -27.65 0.07
C GLY A 212 -17.23 -28.59 1.23
#